data_AF-A5DP42-F1
#
_entry.id   AF-A5DP42-F1
#
_cell.length_a   1.000
_cell.length_b   1.000
_cell.length_c   1.000
_cell.angle_alpha   90.00
_cell.angle_beta   90.00
_cell.angle_gamma   90.00
#
_symmetry.space_group_name_H-M   'P 1'
#
loop_
_entity.id
_entity.type
_entity.pdbx_description
1 polymer ?
#
loop_
_entity_poly.entity_id
_entity_poly.type
_entity_poly.pdbx_seq_one_letter_code
_entity_poly.pdbx_strand_id
1 'polypeptide(L)'
;MLSIRASRSILLRPLALRAFIPPTRLAVPTVFASVRCVSFARNPNELRAQIEKNIINSSEKVSKDIVIDAVRACKSSSQMQEPLALIQKILESDKVVFDETLLRELFLLRLPTSANIALIRQFYVRNPGSEITKSTALIPFRYCLFEGDLKDALVVTDLTTGHPNYIKKRSAELRSGIIKVASTAIGITLFSKLGVQALIDEGILADSWRHLSSINAMIITYLLNSSFFVTIVRFGRQMASAGGDYLTWQKGTFYTHWYKHADEMMMCARIMEADIAINGGGPSGGAASPELVEELCRTAEQVETHTLQPGYTRDGKKIRLLEPRDNLEDLKMQAYWMSGGDGFEWVEPDQDPATIMWKQHLRGGQVEGDSRQSLKWADEVTGHVNSGKE
;
A
#
# COMPACT_ATOMS: atom_id res chain seq x y z
N MET A 1 31.82 -28.83 -46.00
CA MET A 1 31.61 -30.12 -45.28
C MET A 1 31.43 -29.76 -43.82
N LEU A 2 30.36 -30.04 -43.08
CA LEU A 2 29.16 -30.85 -43.28
C LEU A 2 28.06 -30.22 -42.40
N SER A 3 26.85 -30.13 -42.94
CA SER A 3 25.63 -29.62 -42.32
C SER A 3 24.98 -30.70 -41.45
N ILE A 4 24.44 -30.36 -40.27
CA ILE A 4 23.24 -31.02 -39.71
C ILE A 4 22.34 -29.99 -39.01
N ARG A 5 21.09 -29.96 -39.47
CA ARG A 5 19.93 -29.22 -38.95
C ARG A 5 19.24 -29.99 -37.80
N ALA A 6 18.62 -29.19 -36.93
CA ALA A 6 17.33 -29.42 -36.23
C ALA A 6 17.21 -30.54 -35.18
N SER A 7 16.72 -30.19 -33.98
CA SER A 7 15.31 -30.44 -33.66
C SER A 7 14.86 -29.72 -32.37
N ARG A 8 13.55 -29.49 -32.30
CA ARG A 8 12.80 -28.65 -31.35
C ARG A 8 12.51 -29.34 -30.00
N SER A 9 12.19 -28.49 -29.02
CA SER A 9 11.15 -28.64 -27.98
C SER A 9 11.28 -29.76 -26.94
N ILE A 10 11.66 -29.39 -25.71
CA ILE A 10 11.17 -30.04 -24.48
C ILE A 10 10.80 -28.95 -23.45
N LEU A 11 9.50 -28.75 -23.30
CA LEU A 11 8.84 -27.97 -22.26
C LEU A 11 8.71 -28.87 -21.02
N LEU A 12 9.48 -28.61 -19.97
CA LEU A 12 9.35 -29.31 -18.69
C LEU A 12 8.21 -28.68 -17.87
N ARG A 13 7.07 -29.37 -17.80
CA ARG A 13 6.02 -29.13 -16.79
C ARG A 13 6.38 -29.90 -15.50
N PRO A 14 6.17 -29.33 -14.31
CA PRO A 14 6.33 -30.07 -13.06
C PRO A 14 5.13 -31.00 -12.81
N LEU A 15 5.43 -32.28 -12.55
CA LEU A 15 4.50 -33.31 -12.11
C LEU A 15 4.05 -33.03 -10.67
N ALA A 16 2.76 -32.78 -10.49
CA ALA A 16 2.12 -32.78 -9.18
C ALA A 16 1.77 -34.21 -8.77
N LEU A 17 2.40 -34.72 -7.71
CA LEU A 17 1.95 -35.94 -7.01
C LEU A 17 0.59 -35.66 -6.36
N ARG A 18 -0.48 -36.21 -6.92
CA ARG A 18 -1.77 -36.39 -6.22
C ARG A 18 -1.73 -37.73 -5.48
N ALA A 19 -1.58 -37.66 -4.16
CA ALA A 19 -1.87 -38.79 -3.28
C ALA A 19 -3.38 -39.06 -3.30
N PHE A 20 -3.75 -40.28 -3.68
CA PHE A 20 -5.11 -40.79 -3.72
C PHE A 20 -5.49 -41.26 -2.30
N ILE A 21 -6.38 -40.54 -1.63
CA ILE A 21 -6.95 -40.94 -0.33
C ILE A 21 -8.42 -41.32 -0.59
N PRO A 22 -8.88 -42.53 -0.20
CA PRO A 22 -10.27 -42.95 -0.44
C PRO A 22 -11.25 -42.22 0.50
N PRO A 23 -12.52 -42.03 0.10
CA PRO A 23 -13.49 -41.31 0.90
C PRO A 23 -14.09 -42.22 1.98
N THR A 24 -13.63 -42.09 3.22
CA THR A 24 -14.37 -42.57 4.39
C THR A 24 -15.49 -41.59 4.71
N ARG A 25 -16.73 -42.00 4.45
CA ARG A 25 -17.95 -41.34 4.93
C ARG A 25 -17.97 -41.35 6.46
N LEU A 26 -17.58 -40.25 7.08
CA LEU A 26 -17.96 -39.92 8.45
C LEU A 26 -19.08 -38.89 8.38
N ALA A 27 -20.29 -39.34 8.72
CA ALA A 27 -21.44 -38.47 8.92
C ALA A 27 -21.15 -37.56 10.12
N VAL A 28 -20.80 -36.31 9.85
CA VAL A 28 -20.81 -35.24 10.85
C VAL A 28 -22.27 -34.79 10.98
N PRO A 29 -22.86 -34.78 12.18
CA PRO A 29 -24.17 -34.18 12.37
C PRO A 29 -24.04 -32.67 12.18
N THR A 30 -24.45 -32.18 11.01
CA THR A 30 -24.74 -30.76 10.81
C THR A 30 -25.93 -30.39 11.69
N VAL A 31 -25.64 -29.89 12.89
CA VAL A 31 -26.57 -29.08 13.65
C VAL A 31 -26.74 -27.78 12.85
N PHE A 32 -27.75 -27.76 11.98
CA PHE A 32 -28.25 -26.52 11.41
C PHE A 32 -28.84 -25.71 12.57
N ALA A 33 -28.04 -24.79 13.12
CA ALA A 33 -28.58 -23.70 13.92
C ALA A 33 -29.52 -22.93 12.99
N SER A 34 -30.82 -22.98 13.30
CA SER A 34 -31.86 -22.21 12.63
C SER A 34 -31.50 -20.73 12.71
N VAL A 35 -30.94 -20.18 11.63
CA VAL A 35 -30.73 -18.74 11.49
C VAL A 35 -32.12 -18.13 11.36
N ARG A 36 -32.61 -17.51 12.43
CA ARG A 36 -33.85 -16.74 12.38
C ARG A 36 -33.63 -15.55 11.44
N CYS A 37 -34.14 -15.64 10.21
CA CYS A 37 -34.25 -14.49 9.33
C CYS A 37 -35.28 -13.52 9.90
N VAL A 38 -34.81 -12.43 10.48
CA VAL A 38 -35.66 -11.32 10.93
C VAL A 38 -35.74 -10.30 9.80
N SER A 39 -36.89 -10.21 9.14
CA SER A 39 -37.14 -9.15 8.16
C SER A 39 -37.55 -7.87 8.90
N PHE A 40 -36.74 -6.82 8.80
CA PHE A 40 -37.05 -5.54 9.41
C PHE A 40 -38.09 -4.74 8.61
N ALA A 41 -39.06 -4.15 9.31
CA ALA A 41 -40.11 -3.33 8.71
C ALA A 41 -39.56 -2.01 8.15
N ARG A 42 -40.22 -1.45 7.11
CA ARG A 42 -39.86 -0.15 6.52
C ARG A 42 -40.45 1.05 7.26
N ASN A 43 -41.45 0.82 8.12
CA ASN A 43 -42.07 1.88 8.92
C ASN A 43 -41.13 2.26 10.09
N PRO A 44 -40.75 3.53 10.27
CA PRO A 44 -39.74 3.94 11.26
C PRO A 44 -40.08 3.57 12.71
N ASN A 45 -41.36 3.65 13.10
CA ASN A 45 -41.80 3.31 14.48
C ASN A 45 -41.74 1.81 14.73
N GLU A 46 -42.13 1.01 13.73
CA GLU A 46 -42.09 -0.45 13.80
C GLU A 46 -40.65 -0.97 13.73
N LEU A 47 -39.81 -0.36 12.89
CA LEU A 47 -38.38 -0.65 12.80
C LEU A 47 -37.68 -0.44 14.14
N ARG A 48 -37.95 0.69 14.81
CA ARG A 48 -37.40 0.98 16.13
C ARG A 48 -37.83 -0.06 17.17
N ALA A 49 -39.12 -0.41 17.22
CA ALA A 49 -39.64 -1.43 18.13
C ALA A 49 -39.03 -2.82 17.86
N GLN A 50 -38.83 -3.18 16.59
CA GLN A 50 -38.18 -4.44 16.20
C GLN A 50 -36.71 -4.47 16.58
N ILE A 51 -35.99 -3.36 16.45
CA ILE A 51 -34.58 -3.25 16.85
C ILE A 51 -34.45 -3.31 18.38
N GLU A 52 -35.29 -2.58 19.09
CA GLU A 52 -35.31 -2.63 20.56
C GLU A 52 -35.61 -4.05 21.07
N LYS A 53 -36.58 -4.75 20.46
CA LYS A 53 -36.95 -6.13 20.83
C LYS A 53 -35.88 -7.17 20.46
N ASN A 54 -35.34 -7.11 19.25
CA ASN A 54 -34.51 -8.19 18.68
C ASN A 54 -33.01 -7.98 18.88
N ILE A 55 -32.56 -6.75 19.17
CA ILE A 55 -31.13 -6.43 19.29
C ILE A 55 -30.79 -5.91 20.70
N ILE A 56 -31.53 -4.91 21.18
CA ILE A 56 -31.19 -4.23 22.44
C ILE A 56 -31.63 -5.07 23.65
N ASN A 57 -32.89 -5.52 23.66
CA ASN A 57 -33.47 -6.30 24.76
C ASN A 57 -33.36 -7.82 24.55
N SER A 58 -32.57 -8.26 23.56
CA SER A 58 -32.36 -9.69 23.30
C SER A 58 -31.59 -10.35 24.46
N SER A 59 -32.07 -11.52 24.89
CA SER A 59 -31.38 -12.35 25.88
C SER A 59 -30.13 -13.04 25.30
N GLU A 60 -30.09 -13.26 23.99
CA GLU A 60 -29.04 -13.99 23.28
C GLU A 60 -28.12 -13.08 22.48
N LYS A 61 -26.90 -13.56 22.18
CA LYS A 61 -25.95 -12.87 21.30
C LYS A 61 -26.57 -12.73 19.91
N VAL A 62 -26.51 -11.52 19.37
CA VAL A 62 -27.11 -11.19 18.08
C VAL A 62 -26.15 -11.58 16.96
N SER A 63 -26.67 -12.22 15.91
CA SER A 63 -25.89 -12.58 14.73
C SER A 63 -25.53 -11.35 13.89
N LYS A 64 -24.42 -11.44 13.15
CA LYS A 64 -23.91 -10.34 12.30
C LYS A 64 -24.93 -9.94 11.23
N ASP A 65 -25.59 -10.92 10.63
CA ASP A 65 -26.58 -10.71 9.57
C ASP A 65 -27.77 -9.86 10.04
N ILE A 66 -28.27 -10.12 11.25
CA ILE A 66 -29.39 -9.36 11.84
C ILE A 66 -28.99 -7.89 12.05
N VAL A 67 -27.75 -7.64 12.48
CA VAL A 67 -27.23 -6.27 12.66
C VAL A 67 -27.13 -5.55 11.31
N ILE A 68 -26.63 -6.24 10.27
CA ILE A 68 -26.48 -5.67 8.93
C ILE A 68 -27.83 -5.36 8.31
N ASP A 69 -28.80 -6.26 8.44
CA ASP A 69 -30.16 -6.06 7.93
C ASP A 69 -30.87 -4.92 8.67
N ALA A 70 -30.66 -4.78 9.98
CA ALA A 70 -31.16 -3.64 10.76
C ALA A 70 -30.55 -2.32 10.26
N VAL A 71 -29.23 -2.25 10.09
CA VAL A 71 -28.55 -1.04 9.60
C VAL A 71 -28.95 -0.73 8.16
N ARG A 72 -29.14 -1.74 7.32
CA ARG A 72 -29.64 -1.58 5.94
C ARG A 72 -31.06 -1.01 5.93
N ALA A 73 -31.93 -1.52 6.82
CA ALA A 73 -33.29 -0.99 6.98
C ALA A 73 -33.26 0.47 7.45
N CYS A 74 -32.42 0.82 8.43
CA CYS A 74 -32.22 2.20 8.87
C CYS A 74 -31.76 3.12 7.74
N LYS A 75 -30.84 2.67 6.89
CA LYS A 75 -30.38 3.43 5.72
C LYS A 75 -31.51 3.67 4.71
N SER A 76 -32.36 2.68 4.47
CA SER A 76 -33.45 2.78 3.48
C SER A 76 -34.62 3.66 3.94
N SER A 77 -34.73 3.93 5.24
CA SER A 77 -35.79 4.75 5.81
C SER A 77 -35.41 6.24 5.77
N SER A 78 -35.69 6.90 4.63
CA SER A 78 -35.42 8.33 4.39
C SER A 78 -36.11 9.30 5.38
N GLN A 79 -37.06 8.81 6.19
CA GLN A 79 -37.89 9.60 7.10
C GLN A 79 -37.39 9.61 8.56
N MET A 80 -36.32 8.90 8.92
CA MET A 80 -35.77 9.00 10.27
C MET A 80 -34.92 10.25 10.41
N GLN A 81 -35.23 11.09 11.40
CA GLN A 81 -34.41 12.27 11.75
C GLN A 81 -33.06 11.88 12.40
N GLU A 82 -32.91 10.65 12.93
CA GLU A 82 -31.67 10.20 13.58
C GLU A 82 -31.29 8.73 13.30
N PRO A 83 -31.07 8.34 12.03
CA PRO A 83 -30.59 6.99 11.72
C PRO A 83 -29.23 6.68 12.36
N LEU A 84 -28.38 7.70 12.53
CA LEU A 84 -27.05 7.56 13.13
C LEU A 84 -27.10 7.24 14.62
N ALA A 85 -27.96 7.91 15.39
CA ALA A 85 -28.10 7.65 16.82
C ALA A 85 -28.62 6.24 17.07
N LEU A 86 -29.49 5.73 16.18
CA LEU A 86 -30.01 4.37 16.29
C LEU A 86 -28.95 3.33 15.91
N ILE A 87 -28.15 3.58 14.86
CA ILE A 87 -26.98 2.73 14.52
C ILE A 87 -25.97 2.69 15.67
N GLN A 88 -25.68 3.84 16.30
CA GLN A 88 -24.81 3.90 17.48
C GLN A 88 -25.36 3.04 18.62
N LYS A 89 -26.66 3.18 18.96
CA LYS A 89 -27.31 2.36 19.99
C LYS A 89 -27.26 0.86 19.71
N ILE A 90 -27.41 0.45 18.44
CA ILE A 90 -27.27 -0.96 18.04
C ILE A 90 -25.86 -1.47 18.36
N LEU A 91 -24.83 -0.68 18.04
CA LEU A 91 -23.42 -1.08 18.19
C LEU A 91 -22.88 -0.84 19.61
N GLU A 92 -23.58 -0.04 20.40
CA GLU A 92 -23.40 0.10 21.84
C GLU A 92 -24.04 -1.05 22.64
N SER A 93 -24.78 -1.96 22.03
CA SER A 93 -25.30 -3.13 22.74
C SER A 93 -24.18 -4.14 23.02
N ASP A 94 -24.04 -4.55 24.29
CA ASP A 94 -23.08 -5.60 24.72
C ASP A 94 -23.37 -6.97 24.09
N LYS A 95 -24.54 -7.14 23.47
CA LYS A 95 -24.98 -8.38 22.83
C LYS A 95 -24.44 -8.55 21.42
N VAL A 96 -23.91 -7.48 20.81
CA VAL A 96 -23.36 -7.49 19.47
C VAL A 96 -21.85 -7.73 19.54
N VAL A 97 -21.39 -8.79 18.85
CA VAL A 97 -19.95 -9.06 18.71
C VAL A 97 -19.39 -8.15 17.61
N PHE A 98 -18.75 -7.05 18.00
CA PHE A 98 -18.26 -6.05 17.07
C PHE A 98 -16.84 -6.37 16.54
N ASP A 99 -16.78 -7.31 15.61
CA ASP A 99 -15.53 -7.73 14.95
C ASP A 99 -15.18 -6.87 13.72
N GLU A 100 -13.91 -6.95 13.25
CA GLU A 100 -13.47 -6.31 12.00
C GLU A 100 -14.29 -6.77 10.78
N THR A 101 -14.73 -8.02 10.77
CA THR A 101 -15.58 -8.57 9.70
C THR A 101 -16.92 -7.85 9.60
N LEU A 102 -17.57 -7.62 10.75
CA LEU A 102 -18.82 -6.85 10.82
C LEU A 102 -18.57 -5.39 10.41
N LEU A 103 -17.49 -4.78 10.90
CA LEU A 103 -17.11 -3.42 10.52
C LEU A 103 -16.94 -3.27 8.99
N ARG A 104 -16.26 -4.23 8.36
CA ARG A 104 -16.07 -4.27 6.91
C ARG A 104 -17.40 -4.34 6.16
N GLU A 105 -18.32 -5.20 6.61
CA GLU A 105 -19.65 -5.33 6.01
C GLU A 105 -20.49 -4.07 6.18
N LEU A 106 -20.38 -3.40 7.34
CA LEU A 106 -21.02 -2.10 7.57
C LEU A 106 -20.48 -1.01 6.63
N PHE A 107 -19.17 -0.96 6.38
CA PHE A 107 -18.61 -0.01 5.40
C PHE A 107 -19.08 -0.28 3.97
N LEU A 108 -19.32 -1.54 3.60
CA LEU A 108 -19.87 -1.89 2.28
C LEU A 108 -21.30 -1.37 2.08
N LEU A 109 -22.03 -1.06 3.16
CA LEU A 109 -23.36 -0.44 3.07
C LEU A 109 -23.32 1.01 2.58
N ARG A 110 -22.13 1.62 2.39
CA ARG A 110 -21.95 3.01 1.93
C ARG A 110 -22.74 4.00 2.79
N LEU A 111 -22.44 4.03 4.09
CA LEU A 111 -22.99 5.01 5.00
C LEU A 111 -22.29 6.37 4.79
N PRO A 112 -22.91 7.50 5.19
CA PRO A 112 -22.27 8.81 5.16
C PRO A 112 -20.92 8.81 5.90
N THR A 113 -19.98 9.64 5.47
CA THR A 113 -18.62 9.67 6.02
C THR A 113 -18.58 9.93 7.53
N SER A 114 -19.39 10.87 8.02
CA SER A 114 -19.56 11.15 9.44
C SER A 114 -20.00 9.92 10.24
N ALA A 115 -20.87 9.08 9.66
CA ALA A 115 -21.27 7.80 10.23
C ALA A 115 -20.09 6.84 10.32
N ASN A 116 -19.33 6.69 9.23
CA ASN A 116 -18.17 5.80 9.18
C ASN A 116 -17.11 6.21 10.21
N ILE A 117 -16.86 7.51 10.40
CA ILE A 117 -15.95 8.03 11.42
C ILE A 117 -16.44 7.64 12.82
N ALA A 118 -17.73 7.79 13.10
CA ALA A 118 -18.31 7.39 14.38
C ALA A 118 -18.20 5.87 14.61
N LEU A 119 -18.43 5.06 13.56
CA LEU A 119 -18.26 3.61 13.61
C LEU A 119 -16.82 3.20 13.93
N ILE A 120 -15.84 3.85 13.30
CA ILE A 120 -14.42 3.58 13.56
C ILE A 120 -14.08 3.89 15.02
N ARG A 121 -14.52 5.05 15.54
CA ARG A 121 -14.30 5.43 16.94
C ARG A 121 -14.92 4.41 17.89
N GLN A 122 -16.17 4.02 17.63
CA GLN A 122 -16.87 3.03 18.44
C GLN A 122 -16.19 1.66 18.41
N PHE A 123 -15.61 1.27 17.26
CA PHE A 123 -14.88 0.02 17.12
C PHE A 123 -13.66 -0.02 18.05
N TYR A 124 -12.89 1.07 18.14
CA TYR A 124 -11.76 1.14 19.05
C TYR A 124 -12.15 1.27 20.52
N VAL A 125 -13.29 1.91 20.84
CA VAL A 125 -13.83 1.93 22.22
C VAL A 125 -14.16 0.50 22.66
N ARG A 126 -14.79 -0.28 21.80
CA ARG A 126 -15.15 -1.68 22.07
C ARG A 126 -13.95 -2.62 22.07
N ASN A 127 -12.99 -2.38 21.17
CA ASN A 127 -11.84 -3.25 20.95
C ASN A 127 -10.52 -2.45 21.00
N PRO A 128 -10.08 -2.01 22.20
CA PRO A 128 -8.95 -1.10 22.34
C PRO A 128 -7.61 -1.69 21.89
N GLY A 129 -7.48 -3.01 21.83
CA GLY A 129 -6.28 -3.70 21.36
C GLY A 129 -6.32 -4.11 19.88
N SER A 130 -7.47 -3.97 19.21
CA SER A 130 -7.62 -4.38 17.82
C SER A 130 -7.14 -3.30 16.85
N GLU A 131 -6.92 -3.71 15.60
CA GLU A 131 -6.56 -2.83 14.50
C GLU A 131 -7.48 -3.04 13.30
N ILE A 132 -7.66 -1.98 12.52
CA ILE A 132 -8.38 -2.05 11.24
C ILE A 132 -7.34 -2.32 10.15
N THR A 133 -7.51 -3.38 9.37
CA THR A 133 -6.59 -3.65 8.26
C THR A 133 -6.74 -2.61 7.16
N LYS A 134 -5.66 -2.38 6.41
CA LYS A 134 -5.64 -1.49 5.24
C LYS A 134 -6.79 -1.76 4.28
N SER A 135 -7.10 -3.02 4.04
CA SER A 135 -8.17 -3.42 3.11
C SER A 135 -9.55 -2.93 3.54
N THR A 136 -9.82 -2.97 4.85
CA THR A 136 -11.06 -2.49 5.46
C THR A 136 -11.08 -0.96 5.50
N ALA A 137 -9.97 -0.33 5.86
CA ALA A 137 -9.81 1.13 5.91
C ALA A 137 -9.99 1.81 4.54
N LEU A 138 -9.57 1.15 3.46
CA LEU A 138 -9.72 1.67 2.10
C LEU A 138 -11.17 1.82 1.65
N ILE A 139 -12.14 1.12 2.27
CA ILE A 139 -13.54 1.18 1.88
C ILE A 139 -14.14 2.57 2.15
N PRO A 140 -14.19 3.06 3.41
CA PRO A 140 -14.68 4.41 3.68
C PRO A 140 -13.77 5.47 3.05
N PHE A 141 -12.46 5.26 3.02
CA PHE A 141 -11.50 6.19 2.41
C PHE A 141 -11.80 6.47 0.93
N ARG A 142 -12.01 5.42 0.12
CA ARG A 142 -12.37 5.58 -1.30
C ARG A 142 -13.68 6.32 -1.49
N TYR A 143 -14.62 6.14 -0.56
CA TYR A 143 -15.89 6.86 -0.60
C TYR A 143 -15.68 8.36 -0.33
N CYS A 144 -14.85 8.71 0.64
CA CYS A 144 -14.49 10.10 0.93
C CYS A 144 -13.84 10.78 -0.28
N LEU A 145 -12.89 10.09 -0.92
CA LEU A 145 -12.25 10.60 -2.14
C LEU A 145 -13.23 10.76 -3.30
N PHE A 146 -14.18 9.83 -3.46
CA PHE A 146 -15.18 9.88 -4.51
C PHE A 146 -16.16 11.06 -4.34
N GLU A 147 -16.56 11.35 -3.10
CA GLU A 147 -17.43 12.49 -2.77
C GLU A 147 -16.66 13.83 -2.74
N GLY A 148 -15.32 13.81 -2.85
CA GLY A 148 -14.48 14.99 -2.75
C GLY A 148 -14.32 15.55 -1.33
N ASP A 149 -14.69 14.79 -0.30
CA ASP A 149 -14.51 15.19 1.11
C ASP A 149 -13.12 14.81 1.62
N LEU A 150 -12.16 15.68 1.31
CA LEU A 150 -10.74 15.48 1.60
C LEU A 150 -10.42 15.64 3.10
N LYS A 151 -11.16 16.47 3.82
CA LYS A 151 -10.94 16.71 5.26
C LYS A 151 -11.34 15.47 6.06
N ASP A 152 -12.50 14.89 5.76
CA ASP A 152 -12.89 13.64 6.41
C ASP A 152 -12.03 12.46 5.95
N ALA A 153 -11.52 12.46 4.71
CA ALA A 153 -10.57 11.45 4.25
C ALA A 153 -9.28 11.42 5.11
N LEU A 154 -8.79 12.59 5.53
CA LEU A 154 -7.67 12.70 6.47
C LEU A 154 -8.03 12.11 7.83
N VAL A 155 -9.20 12.43 8.36
CA VAL A 155 -9.67 11.90 9.65
C VAL A 155 -9.79 10.37 9.61
N VAL A 156 -10.31 9.82 8.50
CA VAL A 156 -10.37 8.36 8.29
C VAL A 156 -8.96 7.76 8.25
N THR A 157 -8.01 8.42 7.58
CA THR A 157 -6.61 7.98 7.52
C THR A 157 -5.97 7.94 8.91
N ASP A 158 -6.18 8.97 9.72
CA ASP A 158 -5.66 9.06 11.09
C ASP A 158 -6.24 7.99 12.02
N LEU A 159 -7.55 7.75 11.91
CA LEU A 159 -8.24 6.77 12.74
C LEU A 159 -7.95 5.33 12.29
N THR A 160 -7.46 5.10 11.08
CA THR A 160 -7.19 3.76 10.55
C THR A 160 -5.69 3.45 10.46
N THR A 161 -5.06 3.70 9.32
CA THR A 161 -3.64 3.41 9.08
C THR A 161 -2.71 4.28 9.93
N GLY A 162 -3.16 5.46 10.31
CA GLY A 162 -2.45 6.38 11.20
C GLY A 162 -2.62 6.07 12.69
N HIS A 163 -3.42 5.06 13.06
CA HIS A 163 -3.75 4.76 14.45
C HIS A 163 -2.59 4.05 15.17
N PRO A 164 -2.33 4.34 16.47
CA PRO A 164 -1.24 3.72 17.22
C PRO A 164 -1.25 2.19 17.21
N ASN A 165 -2.42 1.55 17.22
CA ASN A 165 -2.52 0.08 17.17
C ASN A 165 -2.03 -0.48 15.83
N TYR A 166 -2.39 0.19 14.73
CA TYR A 166 -1.92 -0.20 13.40
C TYR A 166 -0.41 -0.06 13.29
N ILE A 167 0.15 1.05 13.77
CA ILE A 167 1.59 1.31 13.79
C ILE A 167 2.33 0.28 14.67
N LYS A 168 1.77 -0.08 15.83
CA LYS A 168 2.31 -1.14 16.71
C LYS A 168 2.37 -2.48 15.99
N LYS A 169 1.32 -2.86 15.26
CA LYS A 169 1.31 -4.08 14.44
C LYS A 169 2.39 -4.04 13.38
N ARG A 170 2.49 -2.95 12.60
CA ARG A 170 3.55 -2.78 11.59
C ARG A 170 4.94 -2.87 12.22
N SER A 171 5.13 -2.30 13.41
CA SER A 171 6.37 -2.44 14.16
C SER A 171 6.66 -3.88 14.61
N ALA A 172 5.63 -4.64 15.01
CA ALA A 172 5.76 -6.04 15.40
C ALA A 172 6.09 -6.92 14.19
N GLU A 173 5.45 -6.68 13.04
CA GLU A 173 5.76 -7.34 11.78
C GLU A 173 7.22 -7.11 11.38
N LEU A 174 7.69 -5.86 11.44
CA LEU A 174 9.09 -5.51 11.16
C LEU A 174 10.06 -6.25 12.10
N ARG A 175 9.80 -6.21 13.41
CA ARG A 175 10.64 -6.90 14.42
C ARG A 175 10.65 -8.41 14.17
N SER A 176 9.51 -9.01 13.89
CA SER A 176 9.41 -10.44 13.60
C SER A 176 10.19 -10.83 12.34
N GLY A 177 10.18 -9.97 11.31
CA GLY A 177 10.97 -10.15 10.09
C GLY A 177 12.46 -10.11 10.38
N ILE A 178 12.92 -9.09 11.12
CA ILE A 178 14.33 -8.95 11.51
C ILE A 178 14.78 -10.15 12.35
N ILE A 179 13.99 -10.56 13.34
CA ILE A 179 14.30 -11.71 14.20
C ILE A 179 14.37 -12.99 13.38
N LYS A 180 13.45 -13.22 12.44
CA LYS A 180 13.48 -14.38 11.54
C LYS A 180 14.75 -14.40 10.67
N VAL A 181 15.16 -13.26 10.14
CA VAL A 181 16.39 -13.17 9.33
C VAL A 181 17.62 -13.43 10.21
N ALA A 182 17.70 -12.81 11.39
CA ALA A 182 18.81 -13.01 12.30
C ALA A 182 18.89 -14.47 12.81
N SER A 183 17.76 -15.07 13.18
CA SER A 183 17.71 -16.44 13.68
C SER A 183 18.04 -17.47 12.60
N THR A 184 17.57 -17.26 11.36
CA THR A 184 17.95 -18.12 10.22
C THR A 184 19.43 -17.99 9.89
N ALA A 185 19.98 -16.77 9.87
CA ALA A 185 21.41 -16.56 9.66
C ALA A 185 22.28 -17.25 10.74
N ILE A 186 21.91 -17.09 12.02
CA ILE A 186 22.61 -17.75 13.14
C ILE A 186 22.47 -19.27 13.02
N GLY A 187 21.26 -19.77 12.78
CA GLY A 187 20.98 -21.21 12.66
C GLY A 187 21.77 -21.87 11.53
N ILE A 188 21.80 -21.25 10.35
CA ILE A 188 22.60 -21.73 9.21
C ILE A 188 24.09 -21.73 9.55
N THR A 189 24.58 -20.68 10.21
CA THR A 189 26.00 -20.54 10.55
C THR A 189 26.42 -21.60 11.56
N LEU A 190 25.61 -21.82 12.61
CA LEU A 190 25.85 -22.85 13.61
C LEU A 190 25.73 -24.26 13.02
N PHE A 191 24.73 -24.52 12.18
CA PHE A 191 24.58 -25.80 11.50
C PHE A 191 25.76 -26.10 10.57
N SER A 192 26.15 -25.13 9.74
CA SER A 192 27.27 -25.30 8.80
C SER A 192 28.60 -25.49 9.54
N LYS A 193 28.83 -24.73 10.62
CA LYS A 193 30.10 -24.79 11.35
C LYS A 193 30.17 -25.99 12.30
N LEU A 194 29.21 -26.12 13.20
CA LEU A 194 29.26 -27.12 14.27
C LEU A 194 28.54 -28.41 13.89
N GLY A 195 27.41 -28.34 13.20
CA GLY A 195 26.64 -29.52 12.79
C GLY A 195 27.40 -30.37 11.77
N VAL A 196 28.00 -29.74 10.76
CA VAL A 196 28.80 -30.48 9.76
C VAL A 196 30.10 -31.02 10.37
N GLN A 197 30.73 -30.31 11.31
CA GLN A 197 31.92 -30.82 12.01
C GLN A 197 31.58 -32.04 12.87
N ALA A 198 30.50 -31.99 13.66
CA ALA A 198 30.07 -33.12 14.48
C ALA A 198 29.74 -34.37 13.64
N LEU A 199 29.07 -34.21 12.50
CA LEU A 199 28.76 -35.33 11.59
C LEU A 199 30.01 -35.93 10.91
N ILE A 200 31.06 -35.14 10.72
CA ILE A 200 32.36 -35.62 10.22
C ILE A 200 33.10 -36.35 11.33
N ASP A 201 33.10 -35.81 12.55
CA ASP A 201 33.79 -36.41 13.70
C ASP A 201 33.12 -37.72 14.15
N GLU A 202 31.81 -37.88 13.95
CA GLU A 202 31.07 -39.15 14.13
C GLU A 202 31.27 -40.15 12.97
N GLY A 203 32.04 -39.78 11.93
CA GLY A 203 32.34 -40.65 10.78
C GLY A 203 31.18 -40.86 9.82
N ILE A 204 30.08 -40.12 9.96
CA ILE A 204 28.90 -40.20 9.09
C ILE A 204 29.19 -39.50 7.75
N LEU A 205 29.97 -38.42 7.76
CA LEU A 205 30.40 -37.69 6.57
C LEU A 205 31.92 -37.81 6.38
N ALA A 206 32.36 -37.91 5.13
CA ALA A 206 33.78 -37.98 4.79
C ALA A 206 34.50 -36.64 5.06
N ASP A 207 35.78 -36.69 5.46
CA ASP A 207 36.60 -35.51 5.77
C ASP A 207 36.70 -34.48 4.63
N SER A 208 36.53 -34.90 3.37
CA SER A 208 36.46 -34.01 2.20
C SER A 208 35.33 -32.97 2.30
N TRP A 209 34.30 -33.23 3.10
CA TRP A 209 33.19 -32.31 3.35
C TRP A 209 33.56 -31.13 4.25
N ARG A 210 34.68 -31.17 4.97
CA ARG A 210 35.16 -30.02 5.78
C ARG A 210 35.36 -28.77 4.93
N HIS A 211 35.93 -28.94 3.73
CA HIS A 211 36.15 -27.83 2.79
C HIS A 211 34.87 -27.41 2.07
N LEU A 212 33.98 -28.36 1.74
CA LEU A 212 32.69 -28.08 1.12
C LEU A 212 31.76 -27.29 2.05
N SER A 213 31.80 -27.58 3.35
CA SER A 213 31.03 -26.84 4.37
C SER A 213 31.43 -25.37 4.43
N SER A 214 32.73 -25.08 4.39
CA SER A 214 33.24 -23.70 4.39
C SER A 214 32.80 -22.93 3.15
N ILE A 215 32.81 -23.56 1.97
CA ILE A 215 32.36 -22.95 0.72
C ILE A 215 30.84 -22.73 0.72
N ASN A 216 30.06 -23.71 1.18
CA ASN A 216 28.60 -23.58 1.28
C ASN A 216 28.19 -22.51 2.29
N ALA A 217 28.87 -22.42 3.42
CA ALA A 217 28.67 -21.33 4.39
C ALA A 217 28.96 -19.97 3.75
N MET A 218 30.06 -19.83 3.00
CA MET A 218 30.39 -18.60 2.29
C MET A 218 29.32 -18.22 1.26
N ILE A 219 28.85 -19.17 0.44
CA ILE A 219 27.81 -18.95 -0.57
C ILE A 219 26.49 -18.57 0.11
N ILE A 220 26.11 -19.23 1.20
CA ILE A 220 24.86 -18.92 1.90
C ILE A 220 24.95 -17.57 2.61
N THR A 221 26.09 -17.23 3.22
CA THR A 221 26.32 -15.88 3.76
C THR A 221 26.24 -14.83 2.67
N TYR A 222 26.79 -15.09 1.49
CA TYR A 222 26.68 -14.20 0.33
C TYR A 222 25.22 -14.04 -0.16
N LEU A 223 24.46 -15.14 -0.24
CA LEU A 223 23.04 -15.12 -0.61
C LEU A 223 22.19 -14.42 0.45
N LEU A 224 22.49 -14.61 1.74
CA LEU A 224 21.83 -13.89 2.84
C LEU A 224 22.11 -12.40 2.75
N ASN A 225 23.36 -12.00 2.53
CA ASN A 225 23.76 -10.60 2.36
C ASN A 225 23.06 -9.99 1.12
N SER A 226 23.00 -10.74 0.02
CA SER A 226 22.29 -10.36 -1.20
C SER A 226 20.76 -10.28 -0.99
N SER A 227 20.17 -11.20 -0.23
CA SER A 227 18.74 -11.20 0.09
C SER A 227 18.34 -10.03 0.99
N PHE A 228 19.25 -9.59 1.87
CA PHE A 228 19.10 -8.36 2.64
C PHE A 228 19.06 -7.14 1.72
N PHE A 229 19.95 -7.06 0.72
CA PHE A 229 19.89 -6.02 -0.30
C PHE A 229 18.60 -6.08 -1.13
N VAL A 230 18.15 -7.25 -1.56
CA VAL A 230 16.86 -7.41 -2.28
C VAL A 230 15.69 -6.95 -1.40
N THR A 231 15.76 -7.22 -0.10
CA THR A 231 14.75 -6.76 0.86
C THR A 231 14.80 -5.24 0.98
N ILE A 232 15.96 -4.62 1.18
CA ILE A 232 16.11 -3.16 1.19
C ILE A 232 15.60 -2.54 -0.11
N VAL A 233 15.90 -3.11 -1.27
CA VAL A 233 15.45 -2.61 -2.57
C VAL A 233 13.93 -2.75 -2.72
N ARG A 234 13.33 -3.85 -2.27
CA ARG A 234 11.86 -4.01 -2.25
C ARG A 234 11.19 -3.04 -1.30
N PHE A 235 11.75 -2.84 -0.10
CA PHE A 235 11.30 -1.84 0.86
C PHE A 235 11.44 -0.43 0.26
N GLY A 236 12.57 -0.11 -0.36
CA GLY A 236 12.82 1.16 -1.03
C GLY A 236 11.84 1.43 -2.16
N ARG A 237 11.53 0.43 -3.00
CA ARG A 237 10.51 0.54 -4.07
C ARG A 237 9.10 0.71 -3.52
N GLN A 238 8.74 -0.01 -2.45
CA GLN A 238 7.45 0.18 -1.78
C GLN A 238 7.34 1.58 -1.16
N MET A 239 8.42 2.13 -0.61
CA MET A 239 8.45 3.46 0.00
C MET A 239 8.45 4.59 -1.04
N ALA A 240 9.16 4.42 -2.17
CA ALA A 240 9.10 5.35 -3.30
C ALA A 240 7.72 5.35 -3.99
N SER A 241 7.05 4.20 -4.04
CA SER A 241 5.69 4.09 -4.57
C SER A 241 4.60 4.56 -3.59
N ALA A 242 4.89 4.64 -2.29
CA ALA A 242 3.91 5.03 -1.28
C ALA A 242 3.61 6.54 -1.32
N GLY A 243 4.60 7.39 -1.54
CA GLY A 243 4.41 8.84 -1.65
C GLY A 243 3.87 9.34 -3.00
N GLY A 244 3.97 8.50 -4.03
CA GLY A 244 3.70 8.90 -5.40
C GLY A 244 4.57 10.07 -5.86
N ASP A 245 4.05 10.86 -6.79
CA ASP A 245 4.72 12.06 -7.32
C ASP A 245 4.41 13.32 -6.50
N TYR A 246 3.66 13.18 -5.41
CA TYR A 246 3.05 14.28 -4.66
C TYR A 246 3.71 14.54 -3.30
N LEU A 247 4.01 13.49 -2.53
CA LEU A 247 4.53 13.62 -1.17
C LEU A 247 5.85 12.85 -1.00
N THR A 248 6.74 13.40 -0.19
CA THR A 248 7.97 12.75 0.25
C THR A 248 8.10 12.81 1.76
N TRP A 249 8.91 11.92 2.34
CA TRP A 249 9.26 12.01 3.76
C TRP A 249 10.21 13.18 3.99
N GLN A 250 10.07 13.87 5.11
CA GLN A 250 11.02 14.89 5.56
C GLN A 250 12.44 14.32 5.62
N LYS A 251 13.43 15.11 5.18
CA LYS A 251 14.84 14.73 5.23
C LYS A 251 15.24 14.43 6.68
N GLY A 252 15.90 13.28 6.90
CA GLY A 252 16.30 12.82 8.24
C GLY A 252 15.30 11.88 8.93
N THR A 253 14.15 11.58 8.30
CA THR A 253 13.21 10.58 8.81
C THR A 253 13.76 9.16 8.60
N PHE A 254 13.78 8.32 9.64
CA PHE A 254 14.35 6.96 9.54
C PHE A 254 13.50 5.99 8.72
N TYR A 255 14.15 5.04 8.02
CA TYR A 255 13.49 3.97 7.26
C TYR A 255 12.49 3.13 8.08
N THR A 256 12.74 2.97 9.38
CA THR A 256 11.81 2.25 10.27
C THR A 256 10.49 3.00 10.42
N HIS A 257 10.51 4.33 10.38
CA HIS A 257 9.31 5.15 10.35
C HIS A 257 8.61 5.01 8.99
N TRP A 258 9.36 5.11 7.89
CA TRP A 258 8.81 4.97 6.55
C TRP A 258 8.04 3.65 6.38
N TYR A 259 8.59 2.53 6.87
CA TYR A 259 7.91 1.23 6.82
C TYR A 259 6.61 1.19 7.63
N LYS A 260 6.64 1.76 8.84
CA LYS A 260 5.50 1.77 9.76
C LYS A 260 4.34 2.63 9.22
N HIS A 261 4.68 3.73 8.55
CA HIS A 261 3.74 4.73 8.07
C HIS A 261 3.57 4.72 6.54
N ALA A 262 4.05 3.70 5.83
CA ALA A 262 3.95 3.61 4.37
C ALA A 262 2.50 3.66 3.89
N ASP A 263 1.59 2.98 4.59
CA ASP A 263 0.17 2.95 4.21
C ASP A 263 -0.55 4.27 4.51
N GLU A 264 -0.12 4.97 5.57
CA GLU A 264 -0.58 6.33 5.87
C GLU A 264 -0.12 7.31 4.78
N MET A 265 1.16 7.29 4.42
CA MET A 265 1.70 8.11 3.33
C MET A 265 0.97 7.86 2.01
N MET A 266 0.67 6.60 1.70
CA MET A 266 -0.08 6.22 0.51
C MET A 266 -1.49 6.80 0.50
N MET A 267 -2.20 6.80 1.63
CA MET A 267 -3.50 7.44 1.70
C MET A 267 -3.38 8.96 1.56
N CYS A 268 -2.44 9.59 2.26
CA CYS A 268 -2.18 11.03 2.13
C CYS A 268 -1.85 11.46 0.69
N ALA A 269 -1.03 10.68 -0.02
CA ALA A 269 -0.67 10.94 -1.42
C ALA A 269 -1.90 10.89 -2.34
N ARG A 270 -2.83 9.94 -2.10
CA ARG A 270 -4.09 9.86 -2.85
C ARG A 270 -5.07 10.98 -2.52
N ILE A 271 -5.06 11.49 -1.29
CA ILE A 271 -5.83 12.70 -0.94
C ILE A 271 -5.29 13.90 -1.73
N MET A 272 -3.96 14.06 -1.77
CA MET A 272 -3.32 15.16 -2.50
C MET A 272 -3.54 15.06 -4.02
N GLU A 273 -3.49 13.85 -4.59
CA GLU A 273 -3.85 13.60 -5.99
C GLU A 273 -5.31 13.99 -6.28
N ALA A 274 -6.24 13.61 -5.40
CA ALA A 274 -7.66 13.96 -5.54
C ALA A 274 -7.90 15.47 -5.40
N ASP A 275 -7.20 16.14 -4.49
CA ASP A 275 -7.26 17.59 -4.31
C ASP A 275 -6.81 18.35 -5.56
N ILE A 276 -5.67 17.95 -6.12
CA ILE A 276 -5.16 18.52 -7.37
C ILE A 276 -6.17 18.30 -8.49
N ALA A 277 -6.73 17.09 -8.59
CA ALA A 277 -7.74 16.76 -9.60
C ALA A 277 -9.03 17.58 -9.46
N ILE A 278 -9.50 17.83 -8.23
CA ILE A 278 -10.69 18.65 -7.95
C ILE A 278 -10.44 20.12 -8.29
N ASN A 279 -9.23 20.62 -8.00
CA ASN A 279 -8.84 22.01 -8.27
C ASN A 279 -8.46 22.27 -9.74
N GLY A 280 -8.79 21.36 -10.66
CA GLY A 280 -8.52 21.52 -12.10
C GLY A 280 -7.09 21.21 -12.51
N GLY A 281 -6.27 20.67 -11.61
CA GLY A 281 -4.98 20.09 -11.93
C GLY A 281 -5.15 18.74 -12.60
N GLY A 282 -4.96 18.70 -13.91
CA GLY A 282 -4.78 17.42 -14.61
C GLY A 282 -3.43 16.76 -14.25
N PRO A 283 -3.04 15.72 -14.99
CA PRO A 283 -1.70 15.10 -14.92
C PRO A 283 -0.53 16.07 -15.20
N SER A 284 -0.83 17.31 -15.57
CA SER A 284 0.10 18.30 -16.12
C SER A 284 0.25 19.56 -15.25
N GLY A 285 -0.13 19.53 -13.98
CA GLY A 285 0.11 20.62 -13.03
C GLY A 285 -1.16 21.38 -12.66
N GLY A 286 -1.67 21.10 -11.46
CA GLY A 286 -2.48 22.05 -10.70
C GLY A 286 -1.88 22.21 -9.31
N ALA A 287 -2.21 23.31 -8.65
CA ALA A 287 -1.77 23.57 -7.29
C ALA A 287 -2.64 22.80 -6.30
N ALA A 288 -2.01 22.16 -5.32
CA ALA A 288 -2.71 21.61 -4.17
C ALA A 288 -3.24 22.77 -3.29
N SER A 289 -4.39 22.55 -2.68
CA SER A 289 -5.02 23.45 -1.71
C SER A 289 -4.03 23.76 -0.59
N PRO A 290 -3.72 25.04 -0.31
CA PRO A 290 -2.74 25.40 0.70
C PRO A 290 -3.13 24.91 2.09
N GLU A 291 -4.44 24.89 2.42
CA GLU A 291 -4.95 24.37 3.69
C GLU A 291 -4.64 22.87 3.86
N LEU A 292 -4.75 22.09 2.78
CA LEU A 292 -4.49 20.66 2.80
C LEU A 292 -2.99 20.37 2.90
N VAL A 293 -2.18 21.11 2.14
CA VAL A 293 -0.71 21.00 2.19
C VAL A 293 -0.20 21.35 3.58
N GLU A 294 -0.71 22.43 4.17
CA GLU A 294 -0.38 22.82 5.54
C GLU A 294 -0.75 21.71 6.52
N GLU A 295 -1.95 21.13 6.44
CA GLU A 295 -2.38 20.03 7.31
C GLU A 295 -1.54 18.75 7.14
N LEU A 296 -1.15 18.39 5.92
CA LEU A 296 -0.34 17.22 5.64
C LEU A 296 1.13 17.38 6.03
N CYS A 297 1.69 18.58 5.82
CA CYS A 297 3.13 18.85 5.92
C CYS A 297 3.49 19.69 7.15
N ARG A 298 2.64 19.70 8.20
CA ARG A 298 2.95 20.42 9.45
C ARG A 298 4.29 19.99 10.01
N THR A 299 5.06 20.97 10.48
CA THR A 299 6.31 20.79 11.20
C THR A 299 6.08 20.97 12.70
N ALA A 300 6.87 20.27 13.52
CA ALA A 300 6.93 20.57 14.95
C ALA A 300 7.79 21.81 15.15
N GLU A 301 7.29 22.80 15.89
CA GLU A 301 7.98 24.08 16.15
C GLU A 301 9.29 23.92 16.97
N GLN A 302 9.57 22.71 17.47
CA GLN A 302 10.79 22.38 18.21
C GLN A 302 11.30 20.99 17.79
N VAL A 303 12.24 20.94 16.85
CA VAL A 303 13.04 19.73 16.61
C VAL A 303 14.52 20.09 16.71
N GLU A 304 15.01 20.23 17.94
CA GLU A 304 16.45 20.30 18.23
C GLU A 304 17.11 18.91 18.26
N THR A 305 16.36 17.84 18.00
CA THR A 305 16.88 16.46 18.02
C THR A 305 17.24 15.99 16.61
N HIS A 306 18.39 15.32 16.48
CA HIS A 306 18.86 14.71 15.23
C HIS A 306 17.94 13.60 14.65
N THR A 307 16.79 13.34 15.28
CA THR A 307 15.85 12.29 14.90
C THR A 307 14.42 12.85 14.89
N LEU A 308 13.85 13.07 13.70
CA LEU A 308 12.46 13.48 13.56
C LEU A 308 11.54 12.38 14.09
N GLN A 309 10.64 12.72 15.01
CA GLN A 309 9.59 11.84 15.51
C GLN A 309 8.22 12.46 15.23
N PRO A 310 7.24 11.68 14.75
CA PRO A 310 5.88 12.17 14.60
C PRO A 310 5.29 12.44 15.99
N GLY A 311 4.56 13.53 16.11
CA GLY A 311 3.95 13.97 17.37
C GLY A 311 2.61 14.64 17.14
N TYR A 312 2.19 15.42 18.13
CA TYR A 312 1.02 16.28 18.04
C TYR A 312 1.43 17.71 18.34
N THR A 313 0.81 18.67 17.65
CA THR A 313 0.98 20.09 17.97
C THR A 313 0.27 20.43 19.29
N ARG A 314 0.51 21.64 19.81
CA ARG A 314 -0.22 22.17 20.98
C ARG A 314 -1.74 22.14 20.78
N ASP A 315 -2.19 22.28 19.54
CA ASP A 315 -3.60 22.29 19.15
C ASP A 315 -4.18 20.89 18.94
N GLY A 316 -3.44 19.83 19.30
CA GLY A 316 -3.88 18.44 19.21
C GLY A 316 -3.89 17.86 17.79
N LYS A 317 -3.28 18.55 16.82
CA LYS A 317 -3.21 18.10 15.42
C LYS A 317 -1.99 17.21 15.17
N LYS A 318 -2.15 16.17 14.35
CA LYS A 318 -1.10 15.18 14.09
C LYS A 318 -0.03 15.73 13.14
N ILE A 319 1.24 15.43 13.44
CA ILE A 319 2.41 15.78 12.61
C ILE A 319 2.84 14.54 11.82
N ARG A 320 2.78 14.60 10.48
CA ARG A 320 2.97 13.43 9.60
C ARG A 320 4.37 13.29 8.98
N LEU A 321 5.34 14.14 9.33
CA LEU A 321 6.71 14.15 8.79
C LEU A 321 6.76 14.04 7.26
N LEU A 322 5.78 14.64 6.58
CA LEU A 322 5.68 14.71 5.14
C LEU A 322 6.15 16.08 4.66
N GLU A 323 6.68 16.11 3.45
CA GLU A 323 7.01 17.29 2.68
C GLU A 323 6.34 17.16 1.30
N PRO A 324 5.87 18.27 0.71
CA PRO A 324 5.51 18.27 -0.70
C PRO A 324 6.71 17.81 -1.50
N ARG A 325 6.50 16.88 -2.42
CA ARG A 325 7.57 16.44 -3.30
C ARG A 325 7.93 17.61 -4.19
N ASP A 326 9.22 17.94 -4.24
CA ASP A 326 9.69 18.95 -5.17
C ASP A 326 9.29 18.57 -6.60
N ASN A 327 8.57 19.46 -7.27
CA ASN A 327 8.25 19.27 -8.67
C ASN A 327 9.56 19.30 -9.45
N LEU A 328 9.89 18.20 -10.12
CA LEU A 328 11.15 18.05 -10.84
C LEU A 328 11.29 19.13 -11.93
N GLU A 329 10.17 19.60 -12.48
CA GLU A 329 10.12 20.69 -13.45
C GLU A 329 10.46 22.03 -12.82
N ASP A 330 9.93 22.32 -11.62
CA ASP A 330 10.27 23.54 -10.88
C ASP A 330 11.72 23.54 -10.42
N LEU A 331 12.25 22.39 -10.01
CA LEU A 331 13.67 22.20 -9.70
C LEU A 331 14.56 22.40 -10.93
N LYS A 332 14.15 21.87 -12.10
CA LYS A 332 14.84 22.10 -13.37
C LYS A 332 14.79 23.57 -13.76
N MET A 333 13.65 24.23 -13.57
CA MET A 333 13.50 25.67 -13.83
C MET A 333 14.38 26.49 -12.88
N GLN A 334 14.39 26.18 -11.58
CA GLN A 334 15.30 26.83 -10.62
C GLN A 334 16.77 26.60 -10.97
N ALA A 335 17.13 25.38 -11.39
CA ALA A 335 18.47 25.06 -11.85
C ALA A 335 18.82 25.85 -13.13
N TYR A 336 17.90 25.98 -14.09
CA TYR A 336 18.05 26.84 -15.27
C TYR A 336 18.31 28.30 -14.87
N TRP A 337 17.53 28.85 -13.94
CA TRP A 337 17.72 30.21 -13.45
C TRP A 337 19.04 30.39 -12.69
N MET A 338 19.46 29.40 -11.89
CA MET A 338 20.72 29.45 -11.13
C MET A 338 21.96 29.26 -12.02
N SER A 339 21.86 28.46 -13.09
CA SER A 339 22.94 28.25 -14.06
C SER A 339 22.95 29.28 -15.19
N GLY A 340 21.96 30.17 -15.25
CA GLY A 340 21.79 31.09 -16.38
C GLY A 340 21.49 30.37 -17.70
N GLY A 341 20.91 29.18 -17.63
CA GLY A 341 20.65 28.31 -18.78
C GLY A 341 21.85 27.49 -19.25
N ASP A 342 22.99 27.54 -18.56
CA ASP A 342 24.13 26.68 -18.88
C ASP A 342 23.79 25.20 -18.63
N GLY A 343 24.03 24.36 -19.64
CA GLY A 343 23.65 22.94 -19.67
C GLY A 343 22.19 22.64 -20.08
N PHE A 344 21.38 23.66 -20.40
CA PHE A 344 20.03 23.48 -20.93
C PHE A 344 19.98 23.77 -22.43
N GLU A 345 19.48 22.81 -23.21
CA GLU A 345 19.25 23.00 -24.65
C GLU A 345 17.82 23.52 -24.85
N TRP A 346 17.70 24.72 -25.42
CA TRP A 346 16.40 25.24 -25.86
C TRP A 346 15.92 24.38 -27.02
N VAL A 347 14.87 23.61 -26.77
CA VAL A 347 14.14 22.90 -27.83
C VAL A 347 13.13 23.89 -28.41
N GLU A 348 13.31 24.26 -29.68
CA GLU A 348 12.34 25.11 -30.38
C GLU A 348 10.95 24.44 -30.40
N PRO A 349 9.83 25.20 -30.34
CA PRO A 349 8.46 24.66 -30.24
C PRO A 349 8.07 23.65 -31.34
N ASP A 350 8.80 23.68 -32.47
CA ASP A 350 8.53 22.86 -33.65
C ASP A 350 9.29 21.52 -33.64
N GLN A 351 10.23 21.33 -32.71
CA GLN A 351 10.93 20.05 -32.55
C GLN A 351 10.14 19.12 -31.64
N ASP A 352 9.36 18.21 -32.26
CA ASP A 352 8.65 17.16 -31.54
C ASP A 352 9.63 16.33 -30.68
N PRO A 353 9.40 16.17 -29.35
CA PRO A 353 10.24 15.35 -28.47
C PRO A 353 10.42 13.91 -28.96
N ALA A 354 9.46 13.36 -29.71
CA ALA A 354 9.61 12.05 -30.34
C ALA A 354 10.74 12.02 -31.38
N THR A 355 10.96 13.11 -32.10
CA THR A 355 12.03 13.27 -33.11
C THR A 355 13.40 13.31 -32.46
N ILE A 356 13.52 13.95 -31.29
CA ILE A 356 14.76 14.01 -30.51
C ILE A 356 15.12 12.64 -29.95
N MET A 357 14.14 11.93 -29.35
CA MET A 357 14.32 10.56 -28.87
C MET A 357 14.71 9.60 -30.00
N TRP A 358 14.10 9.75 -31.17
CA TRP A 358 14.44 8.98 -32.38
C TRP A 358 15.87 9.26 -32.86
N LYS A 359 16.29 10.52 -32.92
CA LYS A 359 17.67 10.91 -33.28
C LYS A 359 18.69 10.39 -32.27
N GLN A 360 18.39 10.42 -30.98
CA GLN A 360 19.25 9.83 -29.94
C GLN A 360 19.33 8.31 -30.07
N HIS A 361 18.21 7.64 -30.38
CA HIS A 361 18.17 6.20 -30.65
C HIS A 361 19.02 5.82 -31.88
N LEU A 362 18.97 6.61 -32.96
CA LEU A 362 19.81 6.44 -34.15
C LEU A 362 21.30 6.72 -33.90
N ARG A 363 21.64 7.57 -32.92
CA ARG A 363 23.03 7.84 -32.52
C ARG A 363 23.61 6.77 -31.58
N GLY A 364 22.77 6.16 -30.73
CA GLY A 364 23.17 5.10 -29.80
C GLY A 364 23.22 3.70 -30.40
N GLY A 365 22.48 3.45 -31.48
CA GLY A 365 22.59 2.22 -32.27
C GLY A 365 23.75 2.30 -33.26
N GLN A 366 24.66 1.30 -33.25
CA GLN A 366 25.62 1.09 -34.32
C GLN A 366 24.88 0.79 -35.64
N VAL A 367 24.51 1.83 -36.38
CA VAL A 367 24.07 1.71 -37.76
C VAL A 367 25.31 1.82 -38.64
N GLU A 368 25.89 0.67 -38.97
CA GLU A 368 27.05 0.57 -39.85
C GLU A 368 26.71 0.99 -41.30
N GLY A 369 27.52 1.92 -41.81
CA GLY A 369 28.29 1.70 -43.03
C GLY A 369 27.64 1.72 -44.42
N ASP A 370 26.31 1.75 -44.54
CA ASP A 370 25.64 1.92 -45.87
C ASP A 370 24.19 2.44 -45.74
N SER A 371 23.55 2.18 -44.60
CA SER A 371 22.16 2.55 -44.32
C SER A 371 21.96 4.01 -43.87
N ARG A 372 23.04 4.79 -43.67
CA ARG A 372 22.95 6.24 -43.42
C ARG A 372 22.54 7.03 -44.66
N GLN A 373 22.92 6.60 -45.87
CA GLN A 373 22.46 7.26 -47.10
C GLN A 373 20.99 6.95 -47.40
N SER A 374 20.53 5.75 -47.07
CA SER A 374 19.13 5.34 -47.23
C SER A 374 18.17 5.95 -46.20
N LEU A 375 18.66 6.77 -45.26
CA LEU A 375 17.83 7.49 -44.28
C LEU A 375 17.65 8.97 -44.63
N LYS A 376 18.22 9.46 -45.74
CA LYS A 376 18.06 10.85 -46.20
C LYS A 376 16.60 11.24 -46.43
N TRP A 377 15.77 10.32 -46.89
CA TRP A 377 14.34 10.57 -47.09
C TRP A 377 13.61 10.79 -45.76
N ALA A 378 14.08 10.19 -44.65
CA ALA A 378 13.48 10.41 -43.33
C ALA A 378 13.82 11.82 -42.81
N ASP A 379 15.05 12.30 -43.05
CA ASP A 379 15.43 13.69 -42.74
C ASP A 379 14.67 14.70 -43.61
N GLU A 380 14.44 14.41 -44.90
CA GLU A 380 13.64 15.25 -45.81
C GLU A 380 12.15 15.35 -45.40
N VAL A 381 11.56 14.27 -44.88
CA VAL A 381 10.17 14.26 -44.40
C VAL A 381 10.01 15.02 -43.08
N THR A 382 11.05 15.07 -42.24
CA THR A 382 11.05 15.84 -40.98
C THR A 382 11.39 17.33 -41.11
N GLY A 383 11.58 17.84 -42.33
CA GLY A 383 11.54 19.27 -42.60
C GLY A 383 12.72 20.08 -42.06
N HIS A 384 13.94 19.77 -42.48
CA HIS A 384 14.99 20.79 -42.58
C HIS A 384 15.50 20.87 -44.02
N VAL A 385 15.05 21.90 -44.74
CA VAL A 385 15.66 22.33 -45.99
C VAL A 385 17.08 22.75 -45.67
N ASN A 386 18.06 22.01 -46.22
CA ASN A 386 19.44 22.46 -46.32
C ASN A 386 19.48 23.80 -47.05
N SER A 387 19.51 24.92 -46.33
CA SER A 387 19.94 26.20 -46.88
C SER A 387 21.47 26.18 -46.99
N GLY A 388 21.95 25.50 -48.02
CA GLY A 388 23.30 25.67 -48.55
C GLY A 388 23.22 26.32 -49.93
N LYS A 389 23.65 27.60 -49.99
CA LYS A 389 24.02 28.50 -51.11
C LYS A 389 23.49 29.90 -50.76
N GLU A 390 24.29 30.95 -50.57
CA GLU A 390 25.66 31.29 -51.01
C GLU A 390 26.57 31.71 -49.84
#